data_AF-A0A8H4P082-F1
#
_entry.id   AF-A0A8H4P082-F1
#
_cell.length_a   1.000
_cell.length_b   1.000
_cell.length_c   1.000
_cell.angle_alpha   90.00
_cell.angle_beta   90.00
_cell.angle_gamma   90.00
#
_symmetry.space_group_name_H-M   'P 1'
#
loop_
_entity.id
_entity.type
_entity.pdbx_description
1 polymer ?
#
loop_
_entity_poly.entity_id
_entity_poly.type
_entity_poly.pdbx_seq_one_letter_code
_entity_poly.pdbx_strand_id
1 'polypeptide(L)'
;MFATLRKVDHAKRKRIFANRYANSNVSRGSAIAGIQERSRRFIERCTSNGSAAHDIFCEGTHLDVNLNIDRLVSFYAPRLHSLASGILRLWLKPRETPLLEQYVLQAVEQAKAEPFTLLSRLHEKSADINFTDTAAECLDHINAGIDTTGDLLCFLIWELSQPRSVDIQQKLHKELRLNPNTPLDQLPYLGAVVYEGLRCFPPIAMSLPRRVPPGGRHIDDTWLPADTIVSCQAYSVHWLHPSVFPAPEEYDPSQWLETEGDADRRKLMFAFSSGGRGCIGKHLALVEMKTLLRDVYSAYSTTPHMSMTEESMTMSDQLLSETRNA
;
A
#
# COMPACT_ATOMS: atom_id res chain seq x y z
N MET A 1 10.81 9.36 12.00
CA MET A 1 10.33 8.62 10.82
C MET A 1 9.62 9.58 9.89
N PHE A 2 9.85 9.44 8.59
CA PHE A 2 9.35 10.33 7.54
C PHE A 2 7.86 10.64 7.66
N ALA A 3 7.02 9.62 7.88
CA ALA A 3 5.56 9.75 7.93
C ALA A 3 5.05 10.68 9.05
N THR A 4 5.74 10.75 10.19
CA THR A 4 5.29 11.48 11.40
C THR A 4 5.84 12.89 11.53
N LEU A 5 6.78 13.28 10.65
CA LEU A 5 7.37 14.63 10.65
C LEU A 5 6.31 15.73 10.48
N ARG A 6 6.53 16.89 11.08
CA ARG A 6 5.69 18.09 10.85
C ARG A 6 5.85 18.59 9.42
N LYS A 7 4.89 19.39 8.94
CA LYS A 7 4.79 19.81 7.53
C LYS A 7 6.12 20.28 6.91
N VAL A 8 6.86 21.15 7.60
CA VAL A 8 8.12 21.73 7.07
C VAL A 8 9.22 20.68 6.99
N ASP A 9 9.43 19.91 8.07
CA ASP A 9 10.47 18.89 8.14
C ASP A 9 10.16 17.72 7.22
N HIS A 10 8.90 17.32 7.13
CA HIS A 10 8.41 16.35 6.15
C HIS A 10 8.70 16.82 4.72
N ALA A 11 8.41 18.08 4.38
CA ALA A 11 8.67 18.61 3.03
C ALA A 11 10.16 18.59 2.70
N LYS A 12 11.03 18.95 3.66
CA LYS A 12 12.50 18.84 3.49
C LYS A 12 12.92 17.38 3.27
N ARG A 13 12.48 16.47 4.14
CA ARG A 13 12.79 15.04 4.07
C ARG A 13 12.28 14.39 2.78
N LYS A 14 11.06 14.76 2.33
CA LYS A 14 10.49 14.31 1.06
C LYS A 14 11.36 14.68 -0.13
N ARG A 15 11.97 15.86 -0.14
CA ARG A 15 12.89 16.27 -1.23
C ARG A 15 14.16 15.40 -1.29
N ILE A 16 14.58 14.80 -0.17
CA ILE A 16 15.73 13.90 -0.13
C ILE A 16 15.36 12.56 -0.78
N PHE A 17 14.18 12.02 -0.46
CA PHE A 17 13.80 10.64 -0.79
C PHE A 17 12.97 10.48 -2.07
N ALA A 18 12.07 11.44 -2.35
CA ALA A 18 11.06 11.29 -3.40
C ALA A 18 11.67 11.06 -4.79
N ASN A 19 12.89 11.57 -5.04
CA ASN A 19 13.59 11.28 -6.28
C ASN A 19 13.81 9.78 -6.47
N ARG A 20 14.17 9.02 -5.41
CA ARG A 20 14.42 7.57 -5.49
C ARG A 20 13.19 6.76 -5.88
N TYR A 21 11.99 7.30 -5.62
CA TYR A 21 10.71 6.71 -6.02
C TYR A 21 10.08 7.37 -7.25
N ALA A 22 10.75 8.35 -7.87
CA ALA A 22 10.28 8.93 -9.11
C ALA A 22 10.28 7.86 -10.21
N ASN A 23 9.32 7.95 -11.14
CA ASN A 23 9.16 6.96 -12.21
C ASN A 23 10.47 6.73 -12.98
N SER A 24 11.26 7.78 -13.24
CA SER A 24 12.56 7.67 -13.92
C SER A 24 13.60 6.82 -13.19
N ASN A 25 13.51 6.67 -11.87
CA ASN A 25 14.38 5.79 -11.10
C ASN A 25 13.77 4.40 -10.90
N VAL A 26 12.45 4.29 -10.74
CA VAL A 26 11.73 3.00 -10.66
C VAL A 26 11.87 2.23 -11.97
N SER A 27 11.81 2.91 -13.11
CA SER A 27 11.94 2.30 -14.44
C SER A 27 13.38 1.97 -14.85
N ARG A 28 14.38 2.11 -13.97
CA ARG A 28 15.77 1.69 -14.27
C ARG A 28 15.86 0.16 -14.39
N GLY A 29 16.74 -0.31 -15.28
CA GLY A 29 16.86 -1.72 -15.62
C GLY A 29 17.09 -2.65 -14.41
N SER A 30 17.90 -2.25 -13.44
CA SER A 30 18.16 -3.07 -12.24
C SER A 30 16.94 -3.22 -11.33
N ALA A 31 16.17 -2.14 -11.13
CA ALA A 31 14.96 -2.16 -10.31
C ALA A 31 13.86 -3.00 -10.98
N ILE A 32 13.63 -2.76 -12.28
CA ILE A 32 12.67 -3.53 -13.09
C ILE A 32 13.04 -5.01 -13.15
N ALA A 33 14.31 -5.33 -13.38
CA ALA A 33 14.78 -6.72 -13.40
C ALA A 33 14.52 -7.42 -12.07
N GLY A 34 14.73 -6.73 -10.94
CA GLY A 34 14.40 -7.28 -9.62
C GLY A 34 12.90 -7.53 -9.41
N ILE A 35 12.03 -6.68 -9.95
CA ILE A 35 10.57 -6.86 -9.89
C ILE A 35 10.14 -8.04 -10.76
N GLN A 36 10.66 -8.11 -12.00
CA GLN A 36 10.39 -9.21 -12.94
C GLN A 36 10.89 -10.56 -12.39
N GLU A 37 12.06 -10.58 -11.76
CA GLU A 37 12.61 -11.75 -11.07
C GLU A 37 11.66 -12.26 -9.98
N ARG A 38 11.16 -11.36 -9.13
CA ARG A 38 10.22 -11.71 -8.06
C ARG A 38 8.90 -12.24 -8.62
N SER A 39 8.37 -11.60 -9.65
CA SER A 39 7.17 -12.04 -10.36
C SER A 39 7.33 -13.44 -10.95
N ARG A 40 8.44 -13.70 -11.66
CA ARG A 40 8.73 -15.03 -12.20
C ARG A 40 8.85 -16.09 -11.10
N ARG A 41 9.55 -15.79 -10.01
CA ARG A 41 9.65 -16.72 -8.86
C ARG A 41 8.30 -17.01 -8.22
N PHE A 42 7.41 -16.03 -8.18
CA PHE A 42 6.03 -16.24 -7.72
C PHE A 42 5.32 -17.25 -8.63
N ILE A 43 5.35 -17.06 -9.95
CA ILE A 43 4.76 -18.00 -10.91
C ILE A 43 5.38 -19.39 -10.81
N GLU A 44 6.71 -19.49 -10.67
CA GLU A 44 7.40 -20.77 -10.49
C GLU A 44 6.90 -21.50 -9.24
N ARG A 45 6.73 -20.80 -8.11
CA ARG A 45 6.17 -21.41 -6.88
C ARG A 45 4.72 -21.86 -7.08
N CYS A 46 3.93 -21.10 -7.82
CA CYS A 46 2.54 -21.45 -8.15
C CYS A 46 2.43 -22.56 -9.20
N THR A 47 3.51 -22.98 -9.86
CA THR A 47 3.46 -24.01 -10.91
C THR A 47 4.28 -25.26 -10.57
N SER A 48 5.29 -25.13 -9.69
CA SER A 48 6.19 -26.23 -9.32
C SER A 48 5.56 -27.30 -8.44
N ASN A 49 4.49 -26.97 -7.71
CA ASN A 49 3.96 -27.83 -6.65
C ASN A 49 2.96 -28.89 -7.14
N GLY A 50 2.62 -28.95 -8.43
CA GLY A 50 1.74 -29.98 -9.02
C GLY A 50 0.29 -30.03 -8.50
N SER A 51 -0.04 -29.26 -7.47
CA SER A 51 -1.38 -29.04 -6.93
C SER A 51 -2.16 -28.09 -7.83
N ALA A 52 -3.47 -28.31 -7.96
CA ALA A 52 -4.37 -27.41 -8.68
C ALA A 52 -4.69 -26.13 -7.88
N ALA A 53 -4.30 -26.07 -6.61
CA ALA A 53 -4.56 -24.95 -5.71
C ALA A 53 -3.30 -24.55 -4.94
N HIS A 54 -3.08 -23.24 -4.85
CA HIS A 54 -1.95 -22.66 -4.14
C HIS A 54 -2.43 -21.57 -3.19
N ASP A 55 -1.98 -21.67 -1.94
CA ASP A 55 -2.13 -20.60 -0.99
C ASP A 55 -1.15 -19.48 -1.36
N ILE A 56 -1.71 -18.35 -1.77
CA ILE A 56 -0.97 -17.14 -2.14
C ILE A 56 -0.53 -16.38 -0.87
N PHE A 57 -1.11 -16.70 0.29
CA PHE A 57 -0.90 -16.00 1.54
C PHE A 57 -0.51 -16.99 2.64
N CYS A 58 0.78 -17.10 2.99
CA CYS A 58 1.27 -18.04 4.00
C CYS A 58 0.34 -18.16 5.23
N GLU A 59 -0.39 -19.28 5.33
CA GLU A 59 -1.02 -19.78 6.56
C GLU A 59 -0.02 -19.68 7.73
N GLY A 60 -0.22 -18.72 8.62
CA GLY A 60 0.70 -18.50 9.75
C GLY A 60 0.61 -17.12 10.39
N THR A 61 0.02 -16.14 9.73
CA THR A 61 -0.30 -14.85 10.37
C THR A 61 -1.70 -14.87 10.95
N HIS A 62 -1.93 -15.70 11.97
CA HIS A 62 -3.05 -15.45 12.87
C HIS A 62 -2.93 -14.01 13.39
N LEU A 63 -3.87 -13.17 13.00
CA LEU A 63 -4.10 -11.86 13.59
C LEU A 63 -4.43 -12.09 15.06
N ASP A 64 -3.42 -11.96 15.91
CA ASP A 64 -3.57 -12.06 17.35
C ASP A 64 -4.42 -10.87 17.82
N VAL A 65 -5.72 -11.10 18.01
CA VAL A 65 -6.73 -10.08 18.37
C VAL A 65 -6.38 -9.35 19.67
N ASN A 66 -5.54 -9.99 20.51
CA ASN A 66 -5.02 -9.45 21.76
C ASN A 66 -4.09 -8.21 21.56
N LEU A 67 -3.49 -8.05 20.38
CA LEU A 67 -2.46 -7.02 20.09
C LEU A 67 -3.01 -5.60 19.97
N ASN A 68 -4.32 -5.43 19.78
CA ASN A 68 -4.96 -4.11 19.70
C ASN A 68 -5.30 -3.53 21.09
N ILE A 69 -5.37 -4.34 22.14
CA ILE A 69 -5.88 -3.88 23.44
C ILE A 69 -4.94 -2.86 24.10
N ASP A 70 -3.63 -3.06 24.09
CA ASP A 70 -2.68 -2.10 24.69
C ASP A 70 -2.74 -0.72 23.98
N ARG A 71 -2.77 -0.75 22.64
CA ARG A 71 -2.90 0.44 21.80
C ARG A 71 -4.25 1.14 21.99
N LEU A 72 -5.33 0.38 22.05
CA LEU A 72 -6.68 0.90 22.30
C LEU A 72 -6.78 1.51 23.71
N VAL A 73 -6.23 0.86 24.74
CA VAL A 73 -6.21 1.37 26.12
C VAL A 73 -5.36 2.63 26.22
N SER A 74 -4.20 2.68 25.54
CA SER A 74 -3.39 3.90 25.39
C SER A 74 -4.16 5.05 24.74
N PHE A 75 -4.94 4.76 23.69
CA PHE A 75 -5.69 5.77 22.95
C PHE A 75 -6.93 6.27 23.71
N TYR A 76 -7.80 5.36 24.15
CA TYR A 76 -9.08 5.67 24.78
C TYR A 76 -8.97 5.98 26.28
N ALA A 77 -7.94 5.47 26.97
CA ALA A 77 -7.75 5.63 28.42
C ALA A 77 -6.28 5.92 28.79
N PRO A 78 -5.69 7.04 28.32
CA PRO A 78 -4.25 7.31 28.46
C PRO A 78 -3.78 7.39 29.93
N ARG A 79 -4.63 7.84 30.86
CA ARG A 79 -4.32 7.85 32.29
C ARG A 79 -4.23 6.43 32.87
N LEU A 80 -5.15 5.54 32.47
CA LEU A 80 -5.15 4.14 32.87
C LEU A 80 -3.92 3.42 32.30
N HIS A 81 -3.63 3.63 31.02
CA HIS A 81 -2.41 3.11 30.41
C HIS A 81 -1.16 3.59 31.15
N SER A 82 -1.05 4.88 31.53
CA SER A 82 0.14 5.37 32.26
C SER A 82 0.34 4.71 33.63
N LEU A 83 -0.74 4.27 34.28
CA LEU A 83 -0.71 3.60 35.58
C LEU A 83 -0.51 2.09 35.45
N ALA A 84 -1.03 1.49 34.38
CA ALA A 84 -1.07 0.05 34.17
C ALA A 84 -0.07 -0.47 33.13
N SER A 85 0.69 0.39 32.43
CA SER A 85 1.56 -0.01 31.30
C SER A 85 2.61 -1.05 31.72
N GLY A 86 3.10 -0.98 32.96
CA GLY A 86 4.04 -1.97 33.50
C GLY A 86 3.41 -3.37 33.62
N ILE A 87 2.13 -3.44 33.95
CA ILE A 87 1.37 -4.69 34.03
C ILE A 87 0.93 -5.13 32.64
N LEU A 88 0.39 -4.22 31.82
CA LEU A 88 -0.03 -4.49 30.44
C LEU A 88 1.11 -5.10 29.61
N ARG A 89 2.34 -4.59 29.73
CA ARG A 89 3.53 -5.12 29.03
C ARG A 89 3.94 -6.54 29.44
N LEU A 90 3.56 -7.00 30.63
CA LEU A 90 3.81 -8.39 31.06
C LEU A 90 2.88 -9.38 30.33
N TRP A 91 1.68 -8.92 29.93
CA TRP A 91 0.63 -9.75 29.32
C TRP A 91 0.47 -9.49 27.82
N LEU A 92 0.87 -8.31 27.33
CA LEU A 92 0.73 -7.84 25.95
C LEU A 92 2.12 -7.52 25.41
N LYS A 93 2.77 -8.51 24.78
CA LYS A 93 4.04 -8.29 24.09
C LYS A 93 3.79 -7.64 22.73
N PRO A 94 4.53 -6.58 22.35
CA PRO A 94 4.49 -6.07 20.98
C PRO A 94 4.83 -7.17 19.99
N ARG A 95 4.23 -7.14 18.79
CA ARG A 95 4.63 -8.02 17.69
C ARG A 95 6.05 -7.65 17.28
N GLU A 96 6.99 -8.54 17.55
CA GLU A 96 8.36 -8.42 17.03
C GLU A 96 8.37 -8.87 15.57
N THR A 97 9.11 -8.14 14.73
CA THR A 97 9.38 -8.53 13.34
C THR A 97 10.86 -8.82 13.16
N PRO A 98 11.43 -9.78 13.91
CA PRO A 98 12.88 -9.89 14.09
C PRO A 98 13.61 -10.16 12.77
N LEU A 99 13.00 -10.89 11.85
CA LEU A 99 13.59 -11.17 10.53
C LEU A 99 13.75 -9.90 9.69
N LEU A 100 12.73 -9.05 9.67
CA LEU A 100 12.76 -7.81 8.90
C LEU A 100 13.67 -6.78 9.54
N GLU A 101 13.62 -6.65 10.87
CA GLU A 101 14.50 -5.77 11.63
C GLU A 101 15.97 -6.16 11.44
N GLN A 102 16.31 -7.44 11.57
CA GLN A 102 17.67 -7.94 11.33
C GLN A 102 18.11 -7.72 9.88
N TYR A 103 17.22 -7.98 8.91
CA TYR A 103 17.52 -7.72 7.50
C TYR A 103 17.86 -6.25 7.25
N VAL A 104 17.07 -5.32 7.81
CA VAL A 104 17.30 -3.88 7.65
C VAL A 104 18.61 -3.46 8.31
N LEU A 105 18.88 -3.90 9.55
CA LEU A 105 20.12 -3.59 10.26
C LEU A 105 21.34 -4.08 9.47
N GLN A 106 21.31 -5.33 9.00
CA GLN A 106 22.38 -5.89 8.18
C GLN A 106 22.55 -5.14 6.85
N ALA A 107 21.46 -4.74 6.20
CA ALA A 107 21.51 -3.99 4.96
C ALA A 107 22.15 -2.60 5.17
N VAL A 108 21.81 -1.92 6.26
CA VAL A 108 22.36 -0.58 6.59
C VAL A 108 23.84 -0.67 6.97
N GLU A 109 24.26 -1.72 7.67
CA GLU A 109 25.67 -1.97 7.98
C GLU A 109 26.52 -2.21 6.73
N GLN A 110 25.92 -2.73 5.65
CA GLN A 110 26.63 -2.95 4.40
C GLN A 110 26.92 -1.62 3.67
N ALA A 111 28.20 -1.32 3.50
CA ALA A 111 28.67 -0.08 2.86
C ALA A 111 28.33 0.03 1.34
N LYS A 112 27.83 -1.02 0.69
CA LYS A 112 27.56 -1.07 -0.75
C LYS A 112 26.07 -1.06 -1.05
N ALA A 113 25.44 0.11 -0.91
CA ALA A 113 24.09 0.33 -1.43
C ALA A 113 24.15 0.80 -2.88
N GLU A 114 23.31 0.20 -3.74
CA GLU A 114 23.21 0.60 -5.14
C GLU A 114 22.74 2.06 -5.29
N PRO A 115 23.27 2.86 -6.23
CA PRO A 115 23.04 4.31 -6.28
C PRO A 115 21.58 4.76 -6.47
N PHE A 116 20.70 3.87 -6.94
CA PHE A 116 19.28 4.17 -7.15
C PHE A 116 18.42 3.89 -5.91
N THR A 117 18.97 3.25 -4.88
CA THR A 117 18.24 2.85 -3.67
C THR A 117 18.04 4.00 -2.70
N LEU A 118 17.03 3.85 -1.82
CA LEU A 118 16.85 4.75 -0.67
C LEU A 118 18.08 4.72 0.24
N LEU A 119 18.62 3.54 0.53
CA LEU A 119 19.74 3.35 1.43
C LEU A 119 20.99 4.13 0.98
N SER A 120 21.32 4.06 -0.32
CA SER A 120 22.42 4.84 -0.89
C SER A 120 22.23 6.34 -0.63
N ARG A 121 21.01 6.84 -0.78
CA ARG A 121 20.68 8.26 -0.54
C ARG A 121 20.77 8.64 0.95
N LEU A 122 20.43 7.72 1.85
CA LEU A 122 20.55 7.92 3.30
C LEU A 122 22.01 7.94 3.77
N HIS A 123 22.89 7.17 3.10
CA HIS A 123 24.32 7.16 3.39
C HIS A 123 25.08 8.39 2.85
N GLU A 124 24.49 9.18 1.96
CA GLU A 124 25.13 10.40 1.47
C GLU A 124 25.28 11.43 2.62
N LYS A 125 26.47 12.02 2.77
CA LYS A 125 26.75 13.05 3.81
C LYS A 125 25.76 14.21 3.83
N SER A 126 25.11 14.49 2.69
CA SER A 126 24.08 15.53 2.58
C SER A 126 22.76 15.21 3.30
N ALA A 127 22.55 13.97 3.73
CA ALA A 127 21.36 13.56 4.44
C ALA A 127 21.39 13.98 5.93
N ASP A 128 22.57 13.99 6.57
CA ASP A 128 22.77 14.26 8.00
C ASP A 128 21.85 13.40 8.90
N ILE A 129 21.84 12.08 8.66
CA ILE A 129 21.02 11.09 9.36
C ILE A 129 21.94 10.06 10.01
N ASN A 130 21.73 9.76 11.29
CA ASN A 130 22.52 8.74 11.99
C ASN A 130 22.12 7.31 11.55
N PHE A 131 22.87 6.32 12.00
CA PHE A 131 22.63 4.90 11.67
C PHE A 131 21.23 4.44 12.07
N THR A 132 20.81 4.73 13.31
CA THR A 132 19.51 4.30 13.85
C THR A 132 18.35 4.90 13.08
N ASP A 133 18.44 6.19 12.77
CA ASP A 133 17.42 6.88 11.96
C ASP A 133 17.41 6.33 10.53
N THR A 134 18.57 6.02 9.95
CA THR A 134 18.66 5.37 8.62
C THR A 134 17.95 4.02 8.62
N ALA A 135 18.22 3.17 9.61
CA ALA A 135 17.55 1.89 9.78
C ALA A 135 16.04 2.06 9.99
N ALA A 136 15.63 3.02 10.82
CA ALA A 136 14.21 3.31 11.05
C ALA A 136 13.49 3.78 9.78
N GLU A 137 14.10 4.66 8.97
CA GLU A 137 13.52 5.11 7.70
C GLU A 137 13.45 3.95 6.67
N CYS A 138 14.47 3.11 6.59
CA CYS A 138 14.44 1.92 5.74
C CYS A 138 13.32 0.95 6.15
N LEU A 139 13.18 0.70 7.45
CA LEU A 139 12.14 -0.18 7.99
C LEU A 139 10.73 0.38 7.73
N ASP A 140 10.52 1.69 7.96
CA ASP A 140 9.24 2.37 7.69
C ASP A 140 8.84 2.24 6.22
N HIS A 141 9.79 2.46 5.30
CA HIS A 141 9.53 2.35 3.86
C HIS A 141 9.28 0.91 3.39
N ILE A 142 9.97 -0.07 3.96
CA ILE A 142 9.76 -1.49 3.61
C ILE A 142 8.39 -1.94 4.11
N ASN A 143 8.04 -1.67 5.37
CA ASN A 143 6.73 -2.00 5.94
C ASN A 143 5.60 -1.35 5.14
N ALA A 144 5.71 -0.07 4.82
CA ALA A 144 4.69 0.64 4.06
C ALA A 144 4.50 0.07 2.63
N GLY A 145 5.55 -0.45 2.01
CA GLY A 145 5.52 -0.95 0.63
C GLY A 145 5.07 -2.41 0.49
N ILE A 146 5.47 -3.29 1.42
CA ILE A 146 5.20 -4.73 1.34
C ILE A 146 3.71 -5.01 1.51
N ASP A 147 3.16 -4.68 2.68
CA ASP A 147 1.81 -5.10 3.06
C ASP A 147 0.77 -4.48 2.11
N THR A 148 0.89 -3.17 1.84
CA THR A 148 -0.10 -2.46 1.00
C THR A 148 -0.15 -2.95 -0.45
N THR A 149 1.02 -3.24 -1.05
CA THR A 149 1.07 -3.74 -2.44
C THR A 149 0.61 -5.19 -2.50
N GLY A 150 1.02 -6.01 -1.52
CA GLY A 150 0.61 -7.40 -1.38
C GLY A 150 -0.90 -7.54 -1.20
N ASP A 151 -1.47 -6.78 -0.26
CA ASP A 151 -2.91 -6.79 0.03
C ASP A 151 -3.73 -6.48 -1.23
N LEU A 152 -3.38 -5.42 -1.97
CA LEU A 152 -4.09 -5.11 -3.21
C LEU A 152 -4.00 -6.25 -4.22
N LEU A 153 -2.82 -6.82 -4.41
CA LEU A 153 -2.62 -7.92 -5.34
C LEU A 153 -3.45 -9.15 -4.94
N CYS A 154 -3.55 -9.45 -3.65
CA CYS A 154 -4.44 -10.49 -3.13
C CYS A 154 -5.90 -10.21 -3.45
N PHE A 155 -6.40 -9.00 -3.16
CA PHE A 155 -7.78 -8.61 -3.49
C PHE A 155 -8.06 -8.63 -5.00
N LEU A 156 -7.12 -8.15 -5.82
CA LEU A 156 -7.25 -8.16 -7.28
C LEU A 156 -7.29 -9.58 -7.83
N ILE A 157 -6.40 -10.46 -7.38
CA ILE A 157 -6.40 -11.86 -7.84
C ILE A 157 -7.68 -12.56 -7.37
N TRP A 158 -8.15 -12.31 -6.14
CA TRP A 158 -9.44 -12.82 -5.66
C TRP A 158 -10.60 -12.37 -6.53
N GLU A 159 -10.72 -11.05 -6.76
CA GLU A 159 -11.81 -10.46 -7.55
C GLU A 159 -11.79 -10.98 -8.99
N LEU A 160 -10.62 -10.95 -9.64
CA LEU A 160 -10.47 -11.44 -11.01
C LEU A 160 -10.77 -12.93 -11.13
N SER A 161 -10.58 -13.71 -10.06
CA SER A 161 -10.89 -15.14 -10.04
C SER A 161 -12.38 -15.44 -9.89
N GLN A 162 -13.20 -14.48 -9.45
CA GLN A 162 -14.62 -14.72 -9.21
C GLN A 162 -15.38 -15.01 -10.50
N PRO A 163 -16.45 -15.84 -10.45
CA PRO A 163 -17.33 -16.08 -11.59
C PRO A 163 -17.89 -14.78 -12.20
N ARG A 164 -18.17 -13.76 -11.37
CA ARG A 164 -18.65 -12.44 -11.80
C ARG A 164 -17.65 -11.67 -12.67
N SER A 165 -16.35 -12.01 -12.57
CA SER A 165 -15.25 -11.28 -13.19
C SER A 165 -14.60 -12.05 -14.35
N VAL A 166 -15.21 -13.15 -14.82
CA VAL A 166 -14.70 -13.95 -15.95
C VAL A 166 -14.49 -13.09 -17.20
N ASP A 167 -15.44 -12.23 -17.55
CA ASP A 167 -15.32 -11.35 -18.73
C ASP A 167 -14.20 -10.33 -18.56
N ILE A 168 -13.99 -9.84 -17.34
CA ILE A 168 -12.91 -8.90 -17.02
C ILE A 168 -11.56 -9.61 -17.18
N GLN A 169 -11.42 -10.81 -16.62
CA GLN A 169 -10.21 -11.63 -16.73
C GLN A 169 -9.90 -11.96 -18.19
N GLN A 170 -10.91 -12.30 -19.00
CA GLN A 170 -10.73 -12.59 -20.43
C GLN A 170 -10.30 -11.35 -21.23
N LYS A 171 -10.90 -10.18 -20.97
CA LYS A 171 -10.49 -8.91 -21.60
C LYS A 171 -9.04 -8.56 -21.25
N LEU A 172 -8.64 -8.74 -19.99
CA LEU A 172 -7.27 -8.56 -19.53
C LEU A 172 -6.32 -9.52 -20.24
N HIS A 173 -6.63 -10.82 -20.23
CA HIS A 173 -5.86 -11.86 -20.90
C HIS A 173 -5.65 -11.54 -22.39
N LYS A 174 -6.72 -11.10 -23.08
CA LYS A 174 -6.68 -10.70 -24.49
C LYS A 174 -5.76 -9.50 -24.73
N GLU A 175 -5.88 -8.43 -23.95
CA GLU A 175 -4.99 -7.26 -24.08
C GLU A 175 -3.53 -7.66 -23.93
N LEU A 176 -3.22 -8.43 -22.88
CA LEU A 176 -1.85 -8.82 -22.56
C LEU A 176 -1.21 -9.71 -23.63
N ARG A 177 -1.97 -10.66 -24.19
CA ARG A 177 -1.48 -11.56 -25.25
C ARG A 177 -1.27 -10.88 -26.59
N LEU A 178 -2.09 -9.88 -26.91
CA LEU A 178 -1.91 -9.08 -28.13
C LEU A 178 -0.72 -8.12 -28.02
N ASN A 179 -0.28 -7.81 -26.79
CA ASN A 179 0.71 -6.78 -26.51
C ASN A 179 1.87 -7.27 -25.60
N PRO A 180 2.55 -8.39 -25.91
CA PRO A 180 3.49 -9.04 -24.99
C PRO A 180 4.72 -8.19 -24.65
N ASN A 181 5.14 -7.32 -25.57
CA ASN A 181 6.32 -6.45 -25.43
C ASN A 181 5.97 -4.98 -25.14
N THR A 182 4.69 -4.67 -25.01
CA THR A 182 4.23 -3.29 -24.80
C THR A 182 4.56 -2.84 -23.37
N PRO A 183 5.12 -1.63 -23.18
CA PRO A 183 5.35 -1.06 -21.85
C PRO A 183 4.08 -1.05 -20.97
N LEU A 184 4.23 -1.29 -19.66
CA LEU A 184 3.11 -1.45 -18.71
C LEU A 184 2.22 -0.20 -18.58
N ASP A 185 2.74 0.98 -18.90
CA ASP A 185 2.02 2.24 -18.93
C ASP A 185 1.18 2.44 -20.20
N GLN A 186 1.43 1.63 -21.24
CA GLN A 186 0.71 1.63 -22.51
C GLN A 186 -0.31 0.50 -22.63
N LEU A 187 -0.61 -0.18 -21.52
CA LEU A 187 -1.65 -1.21 -21.41
C LEU A 187 -2.87 -0.61 -20.66
N PRO A 188 -3.82 0.01 -21.39
CA PRO A 188 -4.90 0.78 -20.77
C PRO A 188 -5.83 -0.10 -19.93
N TYR A 189 -6.17 -1.31 -20.36
CA TYR A 189 -7.08 -2.19 -19.62
C TYR A 189 -6.42 -2.77 -18.37
N LEU A 190 -5.14 -3.17 -18.44
CA LEU A 190 -4.35 -3.51 -17.25
C LEU A 190 -4.29 -2.32 -16.27
N GLY A 191 -4.11 -1.10 -16.78
CA GLY A 191 -4.19 0.13 -15.99
C GLY A 191 -5.54 0.27 -15.29
N ALA A 192 -6.63 0.11 -16.05
CA ALA A 192 -7.99 0.19 -15.56
C ALA A 192 -8.28 -0.85 -14.47
N VAL A 193 -7.86 -2.11 -14.64
CA VAL A 193 -7.97 -3.18 -13.64
C VAL A 193 -7.29 -2.77 -12.34
N VAL A 194 -6.05 -2.26 -12.40
CA VAL A 194 -5.33 -1.83 -11.19
C VAL A 194 -5.99 -0.64 -10.51
N TYR A 195 -6.41 0.37 -11.27
CA TYR A 195 -7.07 1.56 -10.71
C TYR A 195 -8.44 1.25 -10.12
N GLU A 196 -9.17 0.31 -10.71
CA GLU A 196 -10.43 -0.16 -10.14
C GLU A 196 -10.21 -0.97 -8.88
N GLY A 197 -9.17 -1.80 -8.83
CA GLY A 197 -8.77 -2.49 -7.59
C GLY A 197 -8.46 -1.51 -6.47
N LEU A 198 -7.67 -0.48 -6.76
CA LEU A 198 -7.37 0.59 -5.80
C LEU A 198 -8.62 1.36 -5.35
N ARG A 199 -9.66 1.40 -6.19
CA ARG A 199 -10.94 2.05 -5.88
C ARG A 199 -11.75 1.21 -4.89
N CYS A 200 -12.01 -0.05 -5.25
CA CYS A 200 -12.86 -0.98 -4.51
C CYS A 200 -12.19 -1.53 -3.25
N PHE A 201 -10.88 -1.81 -3.34
CA PHE A 201 -10.08 -2.49 -2.32
C PHE A 201 -8.85 -1.64 -1.93
N PRO A 202 -9.03 -0.40 -1.46
CA PRO A 202 -7.90 0.44 -1.08
C PRO A 202 -7.16 -0.23 0.11
N PRO A 203 -5.86 -0.58 -0.03
CA PRO A 203 -5.13 -1.32 1.01
C PRO A 203 -5.06 -0.55 2.33
N ILE A 204 -5.05 0.77 2.25
CA ILE A 204 -5.18 1.67 3.39
C ILE A 204 -6.60 2.23 3.38
N ALA A 205 -7.56 1.43 3.87
CA ALA A 205 -8.94 1.85 4.05
C ALA A 205 -9.11 2.84 5.23
N MET A 206 -8.13 2.87 6.15
CA MET A 206 -8.17 3.64 7.38
C MET A 206 -8.15 5.15 7.17
N SER A 207 -8.48 5.86 8.25
CA SER A 207 -8.41 7.32 8.34
C SER A 207 -6.98 7.84 8.18
N LEU A 208 -6.78 8.88 7.37
CA LEU A 208 -5.52 9.62 7.27
C LEU A 208 -5.59 10.92 8.08
N PRO A 209 -5.32 10.90 9.40
CA PRO A 209 -5.57 12.02 10.30
C PRO A 209 -4.67 13.23 10.03
N ARG A 210 -5.24 14.41 10.25
CA ARG A 210 -4.59 15.71 10.23
C ARG A 210 -5.08 16.52 11.41
N ARG A 211 -4.19 17.28 12.01
CA ARG A 211 -4.51 18.23 13.07
C ARG A 211 -4.80 19.60 12.48
N VAL A 212 -5.94 20.18 12.82
CA VAL A 212 -6.29 21.56 12.44
C VAL A 212 -5.27 22.53 13.08
N PRO A 213 -4.70 23.47 12.30
CA PRO A 213 -3.63 24.35 12.78
C PRO A 213 -4.11 25.33 13.88
N PRO A 214 -3.16 25.96 14.60
CA PRO A 214 -3.48 27.09 15.47
C PRO A 214 -4.31 28.15 14.76
N GLY A 215 -5.31 28.68 15.44
CA GLY A 215 -6.26 29.64 14.89
C GLY A 215 -7.47 29.03 14.19
N GLY A 216 -7.56 27.70 14.06
CA GLY A 216 -8.69 27.01 13.44
C GLY A 216 -8.67 27.05 11.90
N ARG A 217 -9.66 26.42 11.26
CA ARG A 217 -9.79 26.36 9.80
C ARG A 217 -11.24 26.09 9.37
N HIS A 218 -11.69 26.76 8.32
CA HIS A 218 -12.89 26.34 7.59
C HIS A 218 -12.56 25.18 6.65
N ILE A 219 -13.36 24.10 6.73
CA ILE A 219 -13.43 23.05 5.72
C ILE A 219 -14.84 23.09 5.18
N ASP A 220 -14.97 23.44 3.91
CA ASP A 220 -16.23 23.83 3.28
C ASP A 220 -16.98 24.85 4.15
N ASP A 221 -18.23 24.58 4.49
CA ASP A 221 -19.08 25.49 5.30
C ASP A 221 -18.91 25.31 6.81
N THR A 222 -17.97 24.48 7.26
CA THR A 222 -17.78 24.15 8.68
C THR A 222 -16.52 24.76 9.25
N TRP A 223 -16.65 25.57 10.30
CA TRP A 223 -15.53 26.02 11.11
C TRP A 223 -15.06 24.92 12.06
N LEU A 224 -13.76 24.63 12.03
CA LEU A 224 -13.12 23.68 12.93
C LEU A 224 -12.13 24.40 13.86
N PRO A 225 -12.24 24.21 15.18
CA PRO A 225 -11.26 24.72 16.14
C PRO A 225 -9.86 24.17 15.91
N ALA A 226 -8.86 24.88 16.43
CA ALA A 226 -7.50 24.35 16.51
C ALA A 226 -7.48 23.00 17.27
N ASP A 227 -6.52 22.14 16.93
CA ASP A 227 -6.32 20.81 17.52
C ASP A 227 -7.40 19.75 17.25
N THR A 228 -8.48 20.09 16.55
CA THR A 228 -9.40 19.10 16.00
C THR A 228 -8.66 18.14 15.06
N ILE A 229 -8.90 16.83 15.20
CA ILE A 229 -8.41 15.81 14.26
C ILE A 229 -9.45 15.63 13.16
N VAL A 230 -9.03 15.80 11.92
CA VAL A 230 -9.84 15.53 10.71
C VAL A 230 -9.16 14.47 9.87
N SER A 231 -9.93 13.65 9.18
CA SER A 231 -9.42 12.54 8.40
C SER A 231 -10.14 12.44 7.07
N CYS A 232 -9.44 11.92 6.06
CA CYS A 232 -10.05 11.42 4.83
C CYS A 232 -9.71 9.93 4.71
N GLN A 233 -10.67 9.14 4.26
CA GLN A 233 -10.54 7.70 4.02
C GLN A 233 -10.70 7.45 2.52
N ALA A 234 -9.80 6.67 1.92
CA ALA A 234 -9.89 6.34 0.51
C ALA A 234 -11.21 5.61 0.19
N TYR A 235 -11.57 4.64 1.02
CA TYR A 235 -12.82 3.88 0.90
C TYR A 235 -14.04 4.80 0.86
N SER A 236 -14.18 5.72 1.83
CA SER A 236 -15.30 6.67 1.87
C SER A 236 -15.32 7.63 0.69
N VAL A 237 -14.17 8.16 0.28
CA VAL A 237 -14.08 9.07 -0.90
C VAL A 237 -14.49 8.34 -2.18
N HIS A 238 -14.11 7.06 -2.33
CA HIS A 238 -14.49 6.30 -3.51
C HIS A 238 -15.96 5.85 -3.48
N TRP A 239 -16.52 5.60 -2.30
CA TRP A 239 -17.89 5.09 -2.15
C TRP A 239 -18.97 6.17 -2.10
N LEU A 240 -18.69 7.32 -1.47
CA LEU A 240 -19.69 8.37 -1.21
C LEU A 240 -19.86 9.37 -2.36
N HIS A 241 -19.22 9.13 -3.51
CA HIS A 241 -19.27 10.00 -4.68
C HIS A 241 -19.80 9.25 -5.92
N PRO A 242 -21.08 8.82 -5.92
CA PRO A 242 -21.67 8.06 -7.02
C PRO A 242 -21.75 8.85 -8.34
N SER A 243 -21.66 10.18 -8.29
CA SER A 243 -21.55 11.02 -9.48
C SER A 243 -20.20 10.89 -10.20
N VAL A 244 -19.17 10.38 -9.51
CA VAL A 244 -17.82 10.16 -10.07
C VAL A 244 -17.55 8.68 -10.28
N PHE A 245 -17.99 7.84 -9.35
CA PHE A 245 -17.90 6.38 -9.40
C PHE A 245 -19.31 5.78 -9.34
N PRO A 246 -20.02 5.66 -10.47
CA PRO A 246 -21.35 5.03 -10.49
C PRO A 246 -21.25 3.57 -10.05
N ALA A 247 -22.31 3.05 -9.40
CA ALA A 247 -22.35 1.70 -8.82
C ALA A 247 -21.07 1.38 -8.00
N PRO A 248 -20.77 2.14 -6.93
CA PRO A 248 -19.50 2.05 -6.22
C PRO A 248 -19.20 0.66 -5.63
N GLU A 249 -20.22 -0.17 -5.44
CA GLU A 249 -20.14 -1.56 -5.01
C GLU A 249 -19.68 -2.55 -6.09
N GLU A 250 -19.80 -2.19 -7.36
CA GLU A 250 -19.43 -3.04 -8.48
C GLU A 250 -17.96 -2.85 -8.85
N TYR A 251 -17.28 -3.93 -9.22
CA TYR A 251 -15.91 -3.85 -9.75
C TYR A 251 -15.98 -3.74 -11.27
N ASP A 252 -15.89 -2.52 -11.82
CA ASP A 252 -15.93 -2.28 -13.26
C ASP A 252 -14.71 -1.48 -13.75
N PRO A 253 -13.70 -2.15 -14.32
CA PRO A 253 -12.56 -1.48 -14.92
C PRO A 253 -12.94 -0.55 -16.09
N SER A 254 -14.06 -0.79 -16.78
CA SER A 254 -14.40 -0.05 -18.01
C SER A 254 -14.58 1.45 -17.76
N GLN A 255 -15.01 1.86 -16.56
CA GLN A 255 -15.14 3.26 -16.19
C GLN A 255 -13.83 4.05 -16.27
N TRP A 256 -12.67 3.40 -16.14
CA TRP A 256 -11.35 4.03 -16.27
C TRP A 256 -10.91 4.23 -17.72
N LEU A 257 -11.64 3.67 -18.67
CA LEU A 257 -11.44 3.87 -20.11
C LEU A 257 -12.32 4.99 -20.67
N GLU A 258 -13.38 5.37 -19.94
CA GLU A 258 -14.26 6.45 -20.33
C GLU A 258 -13.54 7.80 -20.30
N THR A 259 -13.80 8.62 -21.32
CA THR A 259 -13.21 9.97 -21.40
C THR A 259 -14.01 10.99 -20.58
N GLU A 260 -15.33 10.83 -20.53
CA GLU A 260 -16.20 11.65 -19.70
C GLU A 260 -15.96 11.35 -18.21
N GLY A 261 -15.73 12.41 -17.42
CA GLY A 261 -15.45 12.28 -15.98
C GLY A 261 -14.07 11.75 -15.60
N ASP A 262 -13.15 11.48 -16.55
CA ASP A 262 -11.81 10.94 -16.27
C ASP A 262 -11.02 11.86 -15.32
N ALA A 263 -11.10 13.18 -15.54
CA ALA A 263 -10.45 14.16 -14.68
C ALA A 263 -10.92 14.08 -13.22
N ASP A 264 -12.22 13.90 -12.99
CA ASP A 264 -12.81 13.79 -11.67
C ASP A 264 -12.47 12.45 -11.01
N ARG A 265 -12.53 11.34 -11.76
CA ARG A 265 -12.09 10.02 -11.27
C ARG A 265 -10.61 10.04 -10.85
N ARG A 266 -9.73 10.64 -11.66
CA ARG A 266 -8.30 10.79 -11.32
C ARG A 266 -8.07 11.70 -10.12
N LYS A 267 -8.88 12.74 -9.97
CA LYS A 267 -8.80 13.67 -8.84
C LYS A 267 -9.27 13.03 -7.53
N LEU A 268 -10.33 12.21 -7.56
CA LEU A 268 -10.89 11.53 -6.39
C LEU A 268 -10.25 10.18 -6.08
N MET A 269 -9.38 9.66 -6.96
CA MET A 269 -8.56 8.48 -6.67
C MET A 269 -7.60 8.74 -5.50
N PHE A 270 -8.01 8.36 -4.30
CA PHE A 270 -7.38 8.68 -3.03
C PHE A 270 -6.64 7.50 -2.38
N ALA A 271 -6.55 6.34 -3.06
CA ALA A 271 -5.80 5.17 -2.56
C ALA A 271 -4.32 5.47 -2.27
N PHE A 272 -3.73 6.44 -2.96
CA PHE A 272 -2.36 6.92 -2.71
C PHE A 272 -2.30 8.22 -1.91
N SER A 273 -3.41 8.63 -1.27
CA SER A 273 -3.62 9.96 -0.68
C SER A 273 -3.39 11.09 -1.70
N SER A 274 -3.41 12.34 -1.25
CA SER A 274 -3.21 13.51 -2.11
C SER A 274 -2.34 14.61 -1.47
N GLY A 275 -1.89 15.54 -2.30
CA GLY A 275 -1.11 16.71 -1.87
C GLY A 275 0.28 16.38 -1.31
N GLY A 276 0.75 17.20 -0.36
CA GLY A 276 2.11 17.09 0.19
C GLY A 276 2.42 15.75 0.86
N ARG A 277 1.39 15.01 1.29
CA ARG A 277 1.47 13.71 1.97
C ARG A 277 1.09 12.53 1.06
N GLY A 278 0.89 12.76 -0.24
CA GLY A 278 0.67 11.67 -1.20
C GLY A 278 1.82 10.68 -1.19
N CYS A 279 1.48 9.40 -1.37
CA CYS A 279 2.37 8.24 -1.33
C CYS A 279 3.56 8.44 -2.27
N ILE A 280 4.77 8.41 -1.72
CA ILE A 280 6.00 8.52 -2.50
C ILE A 280 6.26 7.25 -3.32
N GLY A 281 5.81 6.08 -2.83
CA GLY A 281 5.99 4.78 -3.47
C GLY A 281 5.02 4.47 -4.60
N LYS A 282 4.11 5.39 -4.97
CA LYS A 282 3.04 5.17 -5.97
C LYS A 282 3.55 4.53 -7.27
N HIS A 283 4.65 5.05 -7.83
CA HIS A 283 5.18 4.53 -9.10
C HIS A 283 5.75 3.11 -8.95
N LEU A 284 6.44 2.83 -7.85
CA LEU A 284 6.96 1.50 -7.55
C LEU A 284 5.81 0.49 -7.40
N ALA A 285 4.83 0.83 -6.57
CA ALA A 285 3.65 -0.01 -6.34
C ALA A 285 2.91 -0.35 -7.65
N LEU A 286 2.63 0.66 -8.48
CA LEU A 286 1.95 0.45 -9.76
C LEU A 286 2.76 -0.45 -10.71
N VAL A 287 4.09 -0.33 -10.73
CA VAL A 287 4.94 -1.20 -11.56
C VAL A 287 4.94 -2.62 -11.02
N GLU A 288 5.05 -2.82 -9.71
CA GLU A 288 5.00 -4.15 -9.09
C GLU A 288 3.66 -4.84 -9.33
N MET A 289 2.55 -4.13 -9.07
CA MET A 289 1.19 -4.63 -9.30
C MET A 289 0.97 -5.03 -10.75
N LYS A 290 1.29 -4.13 -11.69
CA LYS A 290 1.12 -4.38 -13.13
C LYS A 290 2.01 -5.48 -13.67
N THR A 291 3.26 -5.59 -13.18
CA THR A 291 4.18 -6.64 -13.61
C THR A 291 3.63 -8.01 -13.21
N LEU A 292 3.22 -8.17 -11.95
CA LEU A 292 2.69 -9.45 -11.48
C LEU A 292 1.42 -9.84 -12.23
N LEU A 293 0.46 -8.91 -12.35
CA LEU A 293 -0.78 -9.17 -13.07
C LEU A 293 -0.54 -9.50 -14.54
N ARG A 294 0.40 -8.83 -15.20
CA ARG A 294 0.78 -9.18 -16.58
C ARG A 294 1.32 -10.61 -16.66
N ASP A 295 2.26 -10.95 -15.80
CA ASP A 295 2.95 -12.24 -15.87
C ASP A 295 2.00 -13.40 -15.52
N VAL A 296 1.06 -13.20 -14.59
CA VAL A 296 -0.03 -14.15 -14.29
C VAL A 296 -1.01 -14.23 -15.45
N TYR A 297 -1.69 -13.12 -15.77
CA TYR A 297 -2.86 -13.15 -16.65
C TYR A 297 -2.55 -13.15 -18.14
N SER A 298 -1.29 -13.04 -18.56
CA SER A 298 -0.90 -13.31 -19.96
C SER A 298 -0.83 -14.81 -20.27
N ALA A 299 -0.54 -15.63 -19.26
CA ALA A 299 -0.28 -17.06 -19.41
C ALA A 299 -1.33 -17.95 -18.75
N TYR A 300 -1.99 -17.48 -17.70
CA TYR A 300 -2.88 -18.28 -16.87
C TYR A 300 -4.25 -17.64 -16.71
N SER A 301 -5.22 -18.47 -16.35
CA SER A 301 -6.52 -18.07 -15.80
C SER A 301 -6.61 -18.52 -14.35
N THR A 302 -7.33 -17.78 -13.52
CA THR A 302 -7.45 -18.09 -12.08
C THR A 302 -8.91 -18.28 -11.68
N THR A 303 -9.14 -19.14 -10.70
CA THR A 303 -10.43 -19.40 -10.05
C THR A 303 -10.20 -19.59 -8.55
N PRO A 304 -11.15 -19.19 -7.68
CA PRO A 304 -10.99 -19.41 -6.24
C PRO A 304 -10.94 -20.90 -5.93
N HIS A 305 -10.14 -21.27 -4.93
CA HIS A 305 -10.21 -22.62 -4.37
C HIS A 305 -11.53 -22.79 -3.58
N MET A 306 -12.06 -24.01 -3.53
CA MET A 306 -13.36 -24.29 -2.89
C MET A 306 -13.43 -23.95 -1.38
N SER A 307 -12.27 -23.81 -0.72
CA SER A 307 -12.18 -23.45 0.69
C SER A 307 -12.24 -21.95 0.95
N MET A 308 -12.11 -21.12 -0.09
CA MET A 308 -12.15 -19.67 0.03
C MET A 308 -13.59 -19.17 0.01
N THR A 309 -13.96 -18.32 0.95
CA THR A 309 -15.28 -17.67 1.00
C THR A 309 -15.15 -16.15 0.88
N GLU A 310 -16.25 -15.44 0.64
CA GLU A 310 -16.26 -13.97 0.65
C GLU A 310 -15.84 -13.43 2.03
N GLU A 311 -16.18 -14.13 3.13
CA GLU A 311 -15.74 -13.75 4.47
C GLU A 311 -14.21 -13.77 4.61
N SER A 312 -13.52 -14.71 3.96
CA SER A 312 -12.04 -14.78 3.94
C SER A 312 -11.39 -13.54 3.32
N MET A 313 -12.14 -12.78 2.52
CA MET A 313 -11.69 -11.58 1.82
C MET A 313 -12.47 -10.35 2.28
N THR A 314 -12.97 -10.33 3.52
CA THR A 314 -13.58 -9.13 4.09
C THR A 314 -12.50 -8.13 4.46
N MET A 315 -12.61 -6.88 3.99
CA MET A 315 -11.71 -5.81 4.39
C MET A 315 -11.89 -5.48 5.88
N SER A 316 -10.77 -5.39 6.61
CA SER A 316 -10.74 -5.00 8.01
C SER A 316 -9.91 -3.72 8.17
N ASP A 317 -10.51 -2.66 8.72
CA ASP A 317 -9.77 -1.44 9.08
C ASP A 317 -8.94 -1.70 10.34
N GLN A 318 -7.62 -1.90 10.17
CA GLN A 318 -6.69 -2.07 11.28
C GLN A 318 -5.78 -0.84 11.41
N LEU A 319 -5.71 -0.27 12.61
CA LEU A 319 -4.89 0.91 12.93
C LEU A 319 -3.38 0.62 12.80
N LEU A 320 -2.80 0.95 11.64
CA LEU A 320 -1.35 0.99 11.46
C LEU A 320 -0.79 2.35 11.91
N SER A 321 -0.61 2.46 13.24
CA SER A 321 0.28 3.40 13.93
C SER A 321 -0.14 4.89 14.04
N GLU A 322 -0.35 5.34 15.28
CA GLU A 322 0.02 6.68 15.73
C GLU A 322 1.08 6.54 16.83
N THR A 323 2.29 7.05 16.58
CA THR A 323 3.26 7.30 17.67
C THR A 323 2.98 8.67 18.25
N ARG A 324 2.38 8.72 19.44
CA ARG A 324 2.41 9.91 20.29
C ARG A 324 3.82 10.05 20.85
N ASN A 325 4.57 11.02 20.36
CA ASN A 325 5.64 11.70 21.10
C ASN A 325 5.93 13.05 20.43
N ALA A 326 5.25 14.09 20.92
CA ALA A 326 5.72 15.48 21.01
C ALA A 326 4.73 16.26 21.87
#